data_AF-A0A7K9BK06-F1
#
_entry.id   AF-A0A7K9BK06-F1
#
_cell.length_a   1.000
_cell.length_b   1.000
_cell.length_c   1.000
_cell.angle_alpha   90.00
_cell.angle_beta   90.00
_cell.angle_gamma   90.00
#
_symmetry.space_group_name_H-M   'P 1'
#
loop_
_entity.id
_entity.type
_entity.pdbx_description
1 polymer ?
#
loop_
_entity_poly.entity_id
_entity_poly.type
_entity_poly.pdbx_seq_one_letter_code
_entity_poly.pdbx_strand_id
1 'polypeptide(L)'
;RPQCDTFQLCEEEELLLVQQHLGIAQAPLEQCHSRSFQAEACFSQICAGLLHYHGSLASVLELLPAHTSLVEQLQLDAANLSSNIQQQMEDLGLATVTYPAEGRGALPAFSSRFHHQVGGFFILANFQRFLETAYRALRHLARR
;
A
#
# COMPACT_ATOMS: atom_id res chain seq x y z
N ARG A 1 -14.32 -6.43 9.59
CA ARG A 1 -13.31 -5.38 9.27
C ARG A 1 -12.39 -5.37 10.48
N PRO A 2 -11.29 -6.14 10.50
CA PRO A 2 -10.66 -6.62 11.75
C PRO A 2 -10.34 -5.52 12.78
N GLN A 3 -9.97 -4.33 12.33
CA GLN A 3 -9.66 -3.18 13.18
C GLN A 3 -10.89 -2.54 13.82
N CYS A 4 -12.02 -2.50 13.12
CA CYS A 4 -13.30 -2.07 13.69
C CYS A 4 -13.78 -3.08 14.74
N ASP A 5 -13.66 -4.38 14.44
CA ASP A 5 -14.08 -5.45 15.35
C ASP A 5 -13.19 -5.53 16.61
N THR A 6 -11.89 -5.26 16.47
CA THR A 6 -10.90 -5.38 17.57
C THR A 6 -10.71 -4.09 18.37
N PHE A 7 -10.77 -2.92 17.72
CA PHE A 7 -10.41 -1.64 18.32
C PHE A 7 -11.53 -0.59 18.29
N GLN A 8 -12.70 -0.92 17.71
CA GLN A 8 -13.82 0.02 17.53
C GLN A 8 -13.47 1.26 16.69
N LEU A 9 -12.42 1.15 15.87
CA LEU A 9 -12.04 2.17 14.88
C LEU A 9 -12.75 1.85 13.56
N CYS A 10 -13.92 2.44 13.36
CA CYS A 10 -14.80 2.12 12.24
C CYS A 10 -15.03 3.30 11.29
N GLU A 11 -14.99 4.53 11.81
CA GLU A 11 -15.26 5.77 11.07
C GLU A 11 -13.96 6.52 10.77
N GLU A 12 -13.63 6.65 9.48
CA GLU A 12 -12.40 7.30 9.03
C GLU A 12 -12.39 8.81 9.35
N GLU A 13 -13.54 9.47 9.20
CA GLU A 13 -13.70 10.91 9.38
C GLU A 13 -13.33 11.38 10.80
N GLU A 14 -13.59 10.56 11.80
CA GLU A 14 -13.26 10.84 13.21
C GLU A 14 -11.75 10.79 13.49
N LEU A 15 -10.97 10.16 12.60
CA LEU A 15 -9.55 9.86 12.81
C LEU A 15 -8.62 10.71 11.94
N LEU A 16 -9.16 11.57 11.06
CA LEU A 16 -8.37 12.35 10.09
C LEU A 16 -7.33 13.26 10.74
N LEU A 17 -7.64 13.91 11.86
CA LEU A 17 -6.67 14.76 12.57
C LEU A 17 -5.49 13.96 13.13
N VAL A 18 -5.77 12.74 13.61
CA VAL A 18 -4.72 11.83 14.10
C VAL A 18 -3.89 11.32 12.92
N GLN A 19 -4.50 10.98 11.79
CA GLN A 19 -3.79 10.62 10.57
C GLN A 19 -2.78 11.69 10.14
N GLN A 20 -3.22 12.95 10.12
CA GLN A 20 -2.38 14.10 9.76
C GLN A 20 -1.21 14.25 10.74
N HIS A 21 -1.47 14.12 12.04
CA HIS A 21 -0.42 14.16 13.06
C HIS A 21 0.61 13.02 12.89
N LEU A 22 0.15 11.82 12.52
CA LEU A 22 1.00 10.66 12.29
C LEU A 22 1.76 10.69 10.95
N GLY A 23 1.44 11.62 10.05
CA GLY A 23 2.08 11.72 8.74
C GLY A 23 1.82 10.52 7.83
N ILE A 24 0.71 9.79 8.03
CA ILE A 24 0.39 8.59 7.24
C ILE A 24 -0.22 9.02 5.91
N ALA A 25 0.63 9.17 4.92
CA ALA A 25 0.26 9.51 3.56
C ALA A 25 -0.14 8.27 2.74
N GLN A 26 -1.08 8.47 1.82
CA GLN A 26 -1.40 7.46 0.81
C GLN A 26 -0.29 7.44 -0.25
N ALA A 27 0.12 6.24 -0.67
CA ALA A 27 1.08 6.10 -1.78
C ALA A 27 0.51 6.73 -3.08
N PRO A 28 1.31 7.55 -3.78
CA PRO A 28 0.84 8.30 -4.96
C PRO A 28 0.51 7.41 -6.16
N LEU A 29 -0.54 7.76 -6.91
CA LEU A 29 -0.98 7.09 -8.15
C LEU A 29 -1.45 8.10 -9.23
N GLU A 30 -1.03 9.36 -9.14
CA GLU A 30 -1.45 10.44 -10.04
C GLU A 30 -1.05 10.16 -11.49
N GLN A 31 0.06 9.46 -11.72
CA GLN A 31 0.52 9.11 -13.08
C GLN A 31 -0.39 8.08 -13.75
N CYS A 32 -1.11 7.28 -12.95
CA CYS A 32 -2.09 6.33 -13.45
C CYS A 32 -3.42 6.99 -13.87
N HIS A 33 -3.65 8.24 -13.48
CA HIS A 33 -4.83 9.03 -13.84
C HIS A 33 -4.49 10.31 -14.61
N SER A 34 -3.23 10.47 -15.00
CA SER A 34 -2.78 11.68 -15.69
C SER A 34 -3.40 11.76 -17.09
N ARG A 35 -3.68 12.99 -17.55
CA ARG A 35 -4.15 13.23 -18.93
C ARG A 35 -3.10 12.80 -19.95
N SER A 36 -1.83 13.01 -19.62
CA SER A 36 -0.66 12.56 -20.36
C SER A 36 -0.18 11.21 -19.84
N PHE A 37 -1.06 10.20 -19.89
CA PHE A 37 -0.80 8.88 -19.34
C PHE A 37 0.51 8.29 -19.88
N GLN A 38 1.38 7.83 -18.96
CA GLN A 38 2.63 7.16 -19.27
C GLN A 38 2.66 5.82 -18.51
N ALA A 39 2.67 4.71 -19.26
CA ALA A 39 2.61 3.37 -18.69
C ALA A 39 3.77 3.12 -17.71
N GLU A 40 4.99 3.51 -18.10
CA GLU A 40 6.18 3.42 -17.27
C GLU A 40 5.99 4.14 -15.92
N ALA A 41 5.61 5.41 -15.96
CA ALA A 41 5.43 6.21 -14.73
C ALA A 41 4.31 5.66 -13.83
N CYS A 42 3.21 5.17 -14.41
CA CYS A 42 2.14 4.52 -13.65
C CYS A 42 2.63 3.21 -13.01
N PHE A 43 3.29 2.33 -13.76
CA PHE A 43 3.82 1.08 -13.22
C PHE A 43 4.87 1.32 -12.14
N SER A 44 5.77 2.30 -12.32
CA SER A 44 6.72 2.69 -11.29
C SER A 44 6.02 3.14 -10.00
N GLN A 45 4.95 3.95 -10.10
CA GLN A 45 4.16 4.34 -8.91
C GLN A 45 3.46 3.14 -8.25
N ILE A 46 2.94 2.20 -9.04
CA ILE A 46 2.31 0.99 -8.49
C ILE A 46 3.36 0.14 -7.74
N CYS A 47 4.53 -0.13 -8.33
CA CYS A 47 5.58 -0.90 -7.66
C CYS A 47 6.09 -0.19 -6.39
N ALA A 48 6.32 1.13 -6.44
CA ALA A 48 6.73 1.90 -5.26
C ALA A 48 5.68 1.84 -4.14
N GLY A 49 4.40 1.96 -4.48
CA GLY A 49 3.31 1.84 -3.52
C GLY A 49 3.19 0.45 -2.91
N LEU A 50 3.32 -0.61 -3.70
CA LEU A 50 3.31 -1.99 -3.21
C LEU A 50 4.46 -2.25 -2.22
N LEU A 51 5.66 -1.76 -2.53
CA LEU A 51 6.81 -1.85 -1.62
C LEU A 51 6.55 -1.09 -0.31
N HIS A 52 6.00 0.12 -0.40
CA HIS A 52 5.66 0.93 0.77
C HIS A 52 4.65 0.23 1.69
N TYR A 53 3.57 -0.32 1.15
CA TYR A 53 2.57 -1.03 1.95
C TYR A 53 3.09 -2.37 2.47
N HIS A 54 3.89 -3.12 1.69
CA HIS A 54 4.56 -4.32 2.18
C HIS A 54 5.35 -4.04 3.47
N GLY A 55 6.15 -2.97 3.50
CA GLY A 55 6.88 -2.55 4.70
C GLY A 55 5.96 -2.11 5.84
N SER A 56 4.92 -1.33 5.54
CA SER A 56 3.99 -0.79 6.53
C SER A 56 3.10 -1.85 7.19
N LEU A 57 2.83 -2.96 6.51
CA LEU A 57 2.06 -4.09 7.05
C LEU A 57 2.74 -4.78 8.24
N ALA A 58 4.06 -4.64 8.39
CA ALA A 58 4.76 -5.13 9.59
C ALA A 58 4.27 -4.46 10.87
N SER A 59 3.88 -3.17 10.82
CA SER A 59 3.25 -2.50 11.96
C SER A 59 1.84 -3.01 12.24
N VAL A 60 1.14 -3.58 11.25
CA VAL A 60 -0.20 -4.17 11.42
C VAL A 60 -0.11 -5.55 12.08
N LEU A 61 0.95 -6.32 11.78
CA LEU A 61 1.22 -7.62 12.42
C LEU A 61 1.27 -7.50 13.95
N GLU A 62 1.93 -6.47 14.46
CA GLU A 62 2.03 -6.21 15.90
C GLU A 62 0.69 -5.91 16.57
N LEU A 63 -0.28 -5.36 15.83
CA LEU A 63 -1.61 -5.01 16.33
C LEU A 63 -2.59 -6.17 16.30
N LEU A 64 -2.50 -7.03 15.28
CA LEU A 64 -3.50 -8.05 14.99
C LEU A 64 -2.89 -9.46 15.07
N PRO A 65 -2.43 -9.91 16.25
CA PRO A 65 -1.77 -11.22 16.39
C PRO A 65 -2.70 -12.40 16.05
N ALA A 66 -4.02 -12.22 16.18
CA ALA A 66 -5.01 -13.21 15.76
C ALA A 66 -5.14 -13.33 14.22
N HIS A 67 -4.58 -12.39 13.45
CA HIS A 67 -4.67 -12.31 12.00
C HIS A 67 -3.30 -12.36 11.33
N THR A 68 -2.25 -12.78 12.04
CA THR A 68 -0.86 -12.82 11.55
C THR A 68 -0.75 -13.46 10.17
N SER A 69 -1.31 -14.65 9.97
CA SER A 69 -1.24 -15.36 8.69
C SER A 69 -1.89 -14.61 7.54
N LEU A 70 -2.99 -13.88 7.78
CA LEU A 70 -3.65 -13.05 6.76
C LEU A 70 -2.80 -11.85 6.38
N VAL A 71 -2.15 -11.22 7.35
CA VAL A 71 -1.29 -10.05 7.10
C VAL A 71 0.02 -10.47 6.40
N GLU A 72 0.62 -11.60 6.79
CA GLU A 72 1.79 -12.19 6.11
C GLU A 72 1.46 -12.58 4.66
N GLN A 73 0.30 -13.21 4.44
CA GLN A 73 -0.16 -13.51 3.08
C GLN A 73 -0.36 -12.22 2.27
N LEU A 74 -0.94 -11.18 2.85
CA LEU A 74 -1.11 -9.89 2.19
C LEU A 74 0.23 -9.24 1.82
N GLN A 75 1.26 -9.37 2.67
CA GLN A 75 2.63 -8.94 2.34
C GLN A 75 3.18 -9.73 1.16
N LEU A 76 3.08 -11.06 1.19
CA LEU A 76 3.56 -11.92 0.12
C LEU A 76 2.85 -11.61 -1.22
N ASP A 77 1.53 -11.42 -1.18
CA ASP A 77 0.72 -11.09 -2.35
C ASP A 77 1.13 -9.72 -2.94
N ALA A 78 1.41 -8.73 -2.09
CA ALA A 78 1.90 -7.42 -2.53
C ALA A 78 3.28 -7.49 -3.20
N ALA A 79 4.21 -8.28 -2.63
CA ALA A 79 5.53 -8.51 -3.20
C ALA A 79 5.44 -9.23 -4.55
N ASN A 80 4.63 -10.29 -4.63
CA ASN A 80 4.40 -11.05 -5.86
C ASN A 80 3.78 -10.17 -6.96
N LEU A 81 2.79 -9.35 -6.62
CA LEU A 81 2.19 -8.40 -7.57
C LEU A 81 3.23 -7.39 -8.08
N SER A 82 4.10 -6.88 -7.21
CA SER A 82 5.17 -5.96 -7.61
C SER A 82 6.13 -6.63 -8.60
N SER A 83 6.58 -7.86 -8.32
CA SER A 83 7.45 -8.62 -9.22
C SER A 83 6.79 -8.89 -10.57
N ASN A 84 5.51 -9.25 -10.58
CA ASN A 84 4.78 -9.48 -11.83
C ASN A 84 4.68 -8.20 -12.69
N ILE A 85 4.45 -7.04 -12.06
CA ILE A 85 4.42 -5.75 -12.77
C ILE A 85 5.80 -5.38 -13.29
N GLN A 86 6.85 -5.59 -12.51
CA GLN A 86 8.23 -5.36 -12.96
C GLN A 86 8.57 -6.22 -14.17
N GLN A 87 8.26 -7.52 -14.14
CA GLN A 87 8.45 -8.39 -15.30
C GLN A 87 7.67 -7.89 -16.52
N GLN A 88 6.42 -7.47 -16.33
CA GLN A 88 5.60 -6.91 -17.40
C GLN A 88 6.21 -5.63 -17.99
N MET A 89 6.86 -4.79 -17.18
CA MET A 89 7.58 -3.60 -17.67
C MET A 89 8.78 -3.99 -18.53
N GLU A 90 9.56 -4.99 -18.11
CA GLU A 90 10.71 -5.50 -18.88
C GLU A 90 10.26 -6.06 -20.23
N ASP A 91 9.20 -6.87 -20.24
CA ASP A 91 8.64 -7.48 -21.45
C ASP A 91 8.14 -6.41 -22.45
N LEU A 92 7.70 -5.26 -21.94
CA LEU A 92 7.27 -4.10 -22.74
C LEU A 92 8.43 -3.17 -23.13
N GLY A 93 9.65 -3.44 -22.68
CA GLY A 93 10.83 -2.58 -22.91
C GLY A 93 10.77 -1.25 -22.18
N LEU A 94 9.99 -1.14 -21.11
CA LEU A 94 9.90 0.05 -20.25
C LEU A 94 11.07 0.06 -19.26
N ALA A 95 11.54 1.26 -18.87
CA ALA A 95 12.61 1.34 -17.89
C ALA A 95 12.14 0.79 -16.54
N THR A 96 12.83 -0.22 -16.02
CA THR A 96 12.53 -0.78 -14.71
C THR A 96 13.34 -0.11 -13.63
N VAL A 97 12.66 0.23 -12.53
CA VAL A 97 13.33 0.60 -11.28
C VAL A 97 13.51 -0.69 -10.51
N THR A 98 14.76 -1.10 -10.29
CA THR A 98 15.06 -2.25 -9.42
C THR A 98 14.83 -1.82 -7.97
N TYR A 99 13.73 -2.28 -7.39
CA TYR A 99 13.47 -2.05 -5.97
C TYR A 99 14.27 -3.04 -5.14
N PRO A 100 15.02 -2.60 -4.11
CA PRO A 100 15.74 -3.52 -3.24
C PRO A 100 14.77 -4.53 -2.62
N ALA A 101 15.07 -5.83 -2.70
CA ALA A 101 14.32 -6.87 -2.02
C ALA A 101 14.23 -6.64 -0.50
N GLU A 102 15.20 -5.89 0.03
CA GLU A 102 15.36 -5.55 1.45
C GLU A 102 14.89 -4.13 1.80
N GLY A 103 14.02 -3.53 0.97
CA GLY A 103 13.39 -2.23 1.23
C GLY A 103 12.44 -2.27 2.44
N ARG A 104 12.96 -2.62 3.62
CA ARG A 104 12.37 -2.29 4.91
C ARG A 104 12.47 -0.77 5.03
N GLY A 105 11.51 -0.06 4.42
CA GLY A 105 11.25 1.32 4.77
C GLY A 105 11.18 1.41 6.30
N ALA A 106 11.72 2.48 6.87
CA ALA A 106 11.68 2.67 8.32
C ALA A 106 10.23 2.47 8.78
N LEU A 107 10.02 1.53 9.70
CA LEU A 107 8.69 1.27 10.24
C LEU A 107 8.17 2.56 10.86
N PRO A 108 6.90 2.93 10.63
CA PRO A 108 6.32 4.06 11.32
C PRO A 108 6.45 3.84 12.83
N ALA A 109 7.16 4.73 13.50
CA ALA A 109 7.32 4.69 14.95
C ALA A 109 6.12 5.38 15.59
N PHE A 110 5.29 4.61 16.29
CA PHE A 110 4.10 5.14 16.98
C PHE A 110 4.43 5.48 18.43
N SER A 111 4.10 6.69 18.85
CA SER A 111 4.36 7.18 20.21
C SER A 111 3.39 6.65 21.27
N SER A 112 2.29 6.00 20.87
CA SER A 112 1.32 5.42 21.78
C SER A 112 0.58 4.22 21.15
N ARG A 113 -0.03 3.38 21.97
CA ARG A 113 -0.89 2.28 21.50
C ARG A 113 -2.06 2.78 20.65
N PHE A 114 -2.66 3.90 21.02
CA PHE A 114 -3.74 4.52 20.24
C PHE A 114 -3.25 4.98 18.87
N HIS A 115 -2.09 5.66 18.81
CA HIS A 115 -1.47 6.04 17.54
C HIS A 115 -1.14 4.84 16.66
N HIS A 116 -0.68 3.74 17.26
CA HIS A 116 -0.42 2.50 16.55
C HIS A 116 -1.71 1.92 15.96
N GLN A 117 -2.79 1.86 16.74
CA GLN A 117 -4.11 1.38 16.27
C GLN A 117 -4.67 2.22 15.11
N VAL A 118 -4.67 3.56 15.27
CA VAL A 118 -5.11 4.48 14.21
C VAL A 118 -4.20 4.38 13.00
N GLY A 119 -2.89 4.24 13.21
CA GLY A 119 -1.94 4.08 12.12
C GLY A 119 -2.16 2.80 11.33
N GLY A 120 -2.36 1.69 12.04
CA GLY A 120 -2.75 0.42 11.42
C GLY A 120 -4.05 0.54 10.61
N PHE A 121 -5.04 1.26 11.14
CA PHE A 121 -6.30 1.54 10.43
C PHE A 121 -6.06 2.23 9.09
N PHE A 122 -5.31 3.33 9.07
CA PHE A 122 -5.02 4.06 7.84
C PHE A 122 -4.10 3.30 6.88
N ILE A 123 -3.15 2.49 7.38
CA ILE A 123 -2.33 1.63 6.51
C ILE A 123 -3.23 0.68 5.70
N LEU A 124 -4.17 -0.02 6.35
CA LEU A 124 -5.08 -0.93 5.64
C LEU A 124 -6.06 -0.18 4.72
N ALA A 125 -6.66 0.92 5.21
CA ALA A 125 -7.61 1.70 4.44
C ALA A 125 -6.97 2.36 3.19
N ASN A 126 -5.76 2.90 3.34
CA ASN A 126 -5.00 3.47 2.23
C ASN A 126 -4.54 2.38 1.25
N PHE A 127 -4.13 1.21 1.75
CA PHE A 127 -3.70 0.12 0.88
C PHE A 127 -4.86 -0.42 0.04
N GLN A 128 -6.05 -0.58 0.63
CA GLN A 128 -7.25 -0.97 -0.13
C GLN A 128 -7.55 0.03 -1.25
N ARG A 129 -7.63 1.34 -0.95
CA ARG A 129 -7.86 2.39 -1.95
C ARG A 129 -6.79 2.40 -3.04
N PHE A 130 -5.54 2.21 -2.65
CA PHE A 130 -4.43 2.09 -3.59
C PHE A 130 -4.62 0.91 -4.55
N LEU A 131 -4.96 -0.28 -4.04
CA LEU A 131 -5.20 -1.48 -4.87
C LEU A 131 -6.39 -1.30 -5.81
N GLU A 132 -7.48 -0.69 -5.36
CA GLU A 132 -8.64 -0.39 -6.20
C GLU A 132 -8.27 0.52 -7.37
N THR A 133 -7.43 1.53 -7.09
CA THR A 133 -6.94 2.50 -8.07
C THR A 133 -5.95 1.85 -9.05
N ALA A 134 -4.98 1.10 -8.55
CA ALA A 134 -4.02 0.34 -9.35
C ALA A 134 -4.72 -0.68 -10.26
N TYR A 135 -5.72 -1.41 -9.74
CA TYR A 135 -6.52 -2.35 -10.52
C TYR A 135 -7.23 -1.67 -11.69
N ARG A 136 -7.84 -0.50 -11.46
CA ARG A 136 -8.49 0.28 -12.53
C ARG A 136 -7.50 0.69 -13.62
N ALA A 137 -6.30 1.13 -13.23
CA ALA A 137 -5.24 1.49 -14.16
C ALA A 137 -4.76 0.29 -14.99
N LEU A 138 -4.47 -0.84 -14.34
CA LEU A 138 -4.06 -2.09 -14.99
C LEU A 138 -5.12 -2.61 -15.97
N ARG A 139 -6.39 -2.56 -15.57
CA ARG A 139 -7.51 -2.96 -16.44
C ARG A 139 -7.66 -2.06 -17.67
N HIS A 140 -7.37 -0.76 -17.52
CA HIS A 140 -7.41 0.18 -18.65
C HIS A 140 -6.31 -0.12 -19.66
N LEU A 141 -5.14 -0.54 -19.20
CA LEU A 141 -4.01 -0.96 -20.04
C LEU A 141 -4.30 -2.26 -20.80
N ALA A 142 -4.87 -3.27 -20.13
CA ALA A 142 -5.18 -4.56 -20.75
C ALA A 142 -6.28 -4.50 -21.83
N ARG A 143 -6.99 -3.36 -21.95
CA ARG A 143 -8.08 -3.15 -22.91
C ARG A 143 -7.65 -2.33 -24.13
N ARG A 144 -6.40 -1.86 -24.16
CA ARG A 144 -5.79 -1.18 -25.31
C ARG A 144 -4.95 -2.17 -26.10
#